data_AF-A0A7S3C706-F1
#
_entry.id   AF-A0A7S3C706-F1
#
_cell.length_a   1.000
_cell.length_b   1.000
_cell.length_c   1.000
_cell.angle_alpha   90.00
_cell.angle_beta   90.00
_cell.angle_gamma   90.00
#
_symmetry.space_group_name_H-M   'P 1'
#
loop_
_entity.id
_entity.type
_entity.pdbx_description
1 polymer ?
#
loop_
_entity_poly.entity_id
_entity_poly.type
_entity_poly.pdbx_seq_one_letter_code
_entity_poly.pdbx_strand_id
1 'polypeptide(L)'
;MTCPIFRQHGERNTEPWLLGNVSFTAVMKVMALRQSLRPYIESELAHTAFTGFPFNRPLLFDFPADAPAWGITDQYMVGRHYMAAPVYAMGQRSRAVYFPSGSNWTHYFTGEMYAGGSTAVVDAPLNEFPLFAASSLNVHEGGANGEFGK
;
A
#
# COMPACT_ATOMS: atom_id res chain seq x y z
N MET A 1 -8.26 2.68 0.01
CA MET A 1 -7.61 3.90 -0.56
C MET A 1 -6.48 3.57 -1.53
N THR A 2 -5.83 2.43 -1.38
CA THR A 2 -4.66 1.96 -2.13
C THR A 2 -5.06 1.26 -3.43
N CYS A 3 -6.28 1.47 -3.91
CA CYS A 3 -6.77 0.91 -5.16
C CYS A 3 -6.60 1.94 -6.29
N PRO A 4 -6.38 1.51 -7.54
CA PRO A 4 -6.27 2.42 -8.69
C PRO A 4 -7.48 3.36 -8.81
N ILE A 5 -8.69 2.81 -8.74
CA ILE A 5 -9.94 3.56 -8.79
C ILE A 5 -10.52 3.66 -7.38
N PHE A 6 -10.63 4.88 -6.86
CA PHE A 6 -11.25 5.14 -5.57
C PHE A 6 -12.68 5.66 -5.77
N ARG A 7 -13.61 4.72 -5.80
CA ARG A 7 -15.04 4.99 -6.00
C ARG A 7 -15.83 4.28 -4.91
N GLN A 8 -16.62 5.05 -4.19
CA GLN A 8 -17.65 4.52 -3.29
C GLN A 8 -18.96 4.42 -4.08
N HIS A 9 -19.63 3.28 -3.99
CA HIS A 9 -20.89 3.03 -4.69
C HIS A 9 -21.74 2.07 -3.87
N GLY A 10 -23.06 2.26 -3.90
CA GLY A 10 -24.03 1.45 -3.20
C GLY A 10 -25.45 1.86 -3.59
N GLU A 11 -26.42 1.01 -3.26
CA GLU A 11 -27.85 1.26 -3.54
C GLU A 11 -28.44 2.35 -2.62
N ARG A 12 -27.92 2.45 -1.40
CA ARG A 12 -28.27 3.51 -0.44
C ARG A 12 -27.33 4.69 -0.61
N ASN A 13 -27.74 5.81 -0.04
CA ASN A 13 -26.90 7.00 0.15
C ASN A 13 -25.53 6.60 0.76
N THR A 14 -24.46 6.83 0.01
CA THR A 14 -23.08 6.46 0.38
C THR A 14 -22.26 7.65 0.83
N GLU A 15 -22.87 8.81 0.98
CA GLU A 15 -22.14 10.04 1.25
C GLU A 15 -21.52 10.00 2.66
N PRO A 16 -20.23 10.35 2.82
CA PRO A 16 -19.53 10.21 4.10
C PRO A 16 -20.19 10.93 5.28
N TRP A 17 -20.86 12.07 5.03
CA TRP A 17 -21.54 12.85 6.08
C TRP A 17 -22.78 12.16 6.66
N LEU A 18 -23.30 11.10 6.01
CA LEU A 18 -24.42 10.30 6.51
C LEU A 18 -23.99 9.15 7.43
N LEU A 19 -22.69 8.88 7.53
CA LEU A 19 -22.13 7.74 8.28
C LEU A 19 -21.87 8.03 9.77
N GLY A 20 -22.24 9.23 10.24
CA GLY A 20 -21.95 9.71 11.60
C GLY A 20 -20.54 10.29 11.73
N ASN A 21 -20.32 11.08 12.79
CA ASN A 21 -19.14 11.94 12.92
C ASN A 21 -17.82 11.15 12.96
N VAL A 22 -17.79 10.02 13.68
CA VAL A 22 -16.58 9.18 13.82
C VAL A 22 -16.12 8.64 12.45
N SER A 23 -17.05 8.06 11.69
CA SER A 23 -16.79 7.53 10.35
C SER A 23 -16.43 8.65 9.38
N PHE A 24 -17.14 9.78 9.44
CA PHE A 24 -16.87 10.95 8.61
C PHE A 24 -15.42 11.44 8.79
N THR A 25 -14.97 11.64 10.03
CA THR A 25 -13.59 12.07 10.31
C THR A 25 -12.55 11.07 9.78
N ALA A 26 -12.78 9.76 9.96
CA ALA A 26 -11.88 8.73 9.45
C ALA A 26 -11.80 8.77 7.91
N VAL A 27 -12.94 8.87 7.22
CA VAL A 27 -13.00 8.96 5.76
C VAL A 27 -12.29 10.21 5.25
N MET A 28 -12.51 11.37 5.87
CA MET A 28 -11.86 12.62 5.48
C MET A 28 -10.33 12.56 5.62
N LYS A 29 -9.81 11.94 6.69
CA LYS A 29 -8.36 11.74 6.87
C LYS A 29 -7.77 10.87 5.76
N VAL A 30 -8.44 9.78 5.41
CA VAL A 30 -8.02 8.89 4.32
C VAL A 30 -8.11 9.57 2.94
N MET A 31 -9.14 10.39 2.70
CA MET A 31 -9.27 11.16 1.47
C MET A 31 -8.14 12.19 1.33
N ALA A 32 -7.80 12.90 2.41
CA ALA A 32 -6.68 13.85 2.43
C ALA A 32 -5.35 13.15 2.12
N LEU A 33 -5.11 11.97 2.71
CA LEU A 33 -3.93 11.16 2.42
C LEU A 33 -3.86 10.70 0.96
N ARG A 34 -4.98 10.22 0.40
CA ARG A 34 -5.00 9.85 -1.03
C ARG A 34 -4.67 11.05 -1.92
N GLN A 35 -5.18 12.22 -1.56
CA GLN A 35 -4.91 13.45 -2.30
C GLN A 35 -3.43 13.87 -2.20
N SER A 36 -2.79 13.72 -1.04
CA SER A 36 -1.35 13.99 -0.89
C SER A 36 -0.49 12.99 -1.70
N LEU A 37 -0.94 11.75 -1.83
CA LEU A 37 -0.28 10.72 -2.63
C LEU A 37 -0.64 10.76 -4.13
N ARG A 38 -1.46 11.72 -4.57
CA ARG A 38 -1.90 11.79 -5.98
C ARG A 38 -0.75 11.81 -6.98
N PRO A 39 0.32 12.63 -6.82
CA PRO A 39 1.42 12.65 -7.79
C PRO A 39 2.12 11.29 -7.89
N TYR A 40 2.25 10.58 -6.76
CA TYR A 40 2.81 9.24 -6.71
C TYR A 40 1.92 8.24 -7.45
N ILE A 41 0.62 8.25 -7.16
CA ILE A 41 -0.35 7.34 -7.78
C ILE A 41 -0.36 7.54 -9.31
N GLU A 42 -0.37 8.80 -9.78
CA GLU A 42 -0.33 9.10 -11.22
C GLU A 42 0.95 8.57 -11.89
N SER A 43 2.11 8.74 -11.23
CA SER A 43 3.38 8.19 -11.72
C SER A 43 3.35 6.67 -11.83
N GLU A 44 2.83 5.98 -10.83
CA GLU A 44 2.74 4.52 -10.82
C GLU A 44 1.71 3.97 -11.81
N LEU A 45 0.61 4.70 -12.06
CA LEU A 45 -0.35 4.36 -13.11
C LEU A 45 0.25 4.55 -14.50
N ALA A 46 1.04 5.61 -14.72
CA ALA A 46 1.77 5.79 -15.97
C ALA A 46 2.80 4.67 -16.18
N HIS A 47 3.54 4.30 -15.14
CA HIS A 47 4.46 3.16 -15.18
C HIS A 47 3.72 1.85 -15.51
N THR A 48 2.57 1.61 -14.87
CA THR A 48 1.71 0.45 -15.15
C THR A 48 1.28 0.42 -16.61
N ALA A 49 0.86 1.56 -17.16
CA ALA A 49 0.44 1.67 -18.56
C ALA A 49 1.58 1.41 -19.55
N PHE A 50 2.81 1.82 -19.22
CA PHE A 50 3.97 1.65 -20.09
C PHE A 50 4.57 0.23 -20.03
N THR A 51 4.66 -0.35 -18.84
CA THR A 51 5.37 -1.61 -18.61
C THR A 51 4.47 -2.84 -18.50
N GLY A 52 3.18 -2.64 -18.21
CA GLY A 52 2.26 -3.72 -17.85
C GLY A 52 2.39 -4.22 -16.40
N PHE A 53 3.36 -3.72 -15.62
CA PHE A 53 3.48 -4.09 -14.21
C PHE A 53 2.28 -3.58 -13.40
N PRO A 54 1.63 -4.43 -12.59
CA PRO A 54 0.43 -4.01 -11.87
C PRO A 54 0.74 -2.97 -10.79
N PHE A 55 -0.22 -2.04 -10.59
CA PHE A 55 -0.15 -1.03 -9.55
C PHE A 55 -0.13 -1.65 -8.14
N ASN A 56 -1.00 -2.62 -7.88
CA ASN A 56 -0.99 -3.40 -6.64
C ASN A 56 -0.37 -4.75 -6.88
N ARG A 57 0.68 -5.11 -6.13
CA ARG A 57 1.44 -6.34 -6.34
C ARG A 57 1.51 -7.17 -5.07
N PRO A 58 1.35 -8.51 -5.14
CA PRO A 58 1.60 -9.36 -3.99
C PRO A 58 3.07 -9.28 -3.58
N LEU A 59 3.39 -9.51 -2.31
CA LEU A 59 4.78 -9.37 -1.82
C LEU A 59 5.76 -10.29 -2.57
N LEU A 60 5.34 -11.50 -2.93
CA LEU A 60 6.15 -12.44 -3.72
C LEU A 60 6.65 -11.87 -5.05
N PHE A 61 5.93 -10.88 -5.62
CA PHE A 61 6.28 -10.28 -6.89
C PHE A 61 7.57 -9.46 -6.80
N ASP A 62 7.67 -8.63 -5.75
CA ASP A 62 8.81 -7.76 -5.53
C ASP A 62 9.92 -8.46 -4.72
N PHE A 63 9.57 -9.52 -3.97
CA PHE A 63 10.49 -10.27 -3.09
C PHE A 63 10.51 -11.78 -3.38
N PRO A 64 10.87 -12.22 -4.61
CA PRO A 64 10.83 -13.63 -4.98
C PRO A 64 11.84 -14.48 -4.20
N ALA A 65 12.96 -13.89 -3.75
CA ALA A 65 13.98 -14.58 -2.95
C ALA A 65 13.56 -14.78 -1.47
N ASP A 66 12.52 -14.10 -1.01
CA ASP A 66 12.07 -14.13 0.38
C ASP A 66 10.95 -15.15 0.58
N ALA A 67 11.29 -16.39 0.91
CA ALA A 67 10.32 -17.48 1.01
C ALA A 67 9.09 -17.18 1.90
N PRO A 68 9.20 -16.49 3.05
CA PRO A 68 8.03 -16.07 3.83
C PRO A 68 7.05 -15.19 3.04
N ALA A 69 7.53 -14.32 2.15
CA ALA A 69 6.70 -13.39 1.38
C ALA A 69 5.71 -14.11 0.43
N TRP A 70 5.99 -15.37 0.08
CA TRP A 70 5.14 -16.19 -0.79
C TRP A 70 3.84 -16.61 -0.12
N GLY A 71 3.84 -16.76 1.21
CA GLY A 71 2.67 -17.14 1.99
C GLY A 71 1.76 -15.96 2.37
N ILE A 72 2.18 -14.73 2.10
CA ILE A 72 1.46 -13.53 2.52
C ILE A 72 0.39 -13.15 1.51
N THR A 73 -0.88 -13.25 1.92
CA THR A 73 -2.04 -12.95 1.07
C THR A 73 -2.80 -11.68 1.48
N ASP A 74 -2.45 -11.10 2.63
CA ASP A 74 -3.20 -10.04 3.29
C ASP A 74 -2.40 -8.73 3.41
N GLN A 75 -1.29 -8.65 2.67
CA GLN A 75 -0.40 -7.49 2.52
C GLN A 75 0.02 -7.41 1.05
N TYR A 76 0.22 -6.20 0.56
CA TYR A 76 0.60 -5.97 -0.84
C TYR A 76 1.37 -4.67 -1.00
N MET A 77 2.16 -4.61 -2.05
CA MET A 77 2.84 -3.42 -2.51
C MET A 77 1.85 -2.52 -3.25
N VAL A 78 1.93 -1.23 -2.98
CA VAL A 78 1.20 -0.14 -3.61
C VAL A 78 2.22 0.66 -4.41
N GLY A 79 2.22 0.43 -5.72
CA GLY A 79 3.27 0.87 -6.60
C GLY A 79 4.63 0.31 -6.18
N ARG A 80 5.69 0.99 -6.58
CA ARG A 80 7.09 0.60 -6.32
C ARG A 80 7.67 1.02 -4.98
N HIS A 81 6.91 1.64 -4.05
CA HIS A 81 7.51 2.22 -2.84
C HIS A 81 6.75 2.00 -1.54
N TYR A 82 5.45 1.74 -1.59
CA TYR A 82 4.65 1.57 -0.39
C TYR A 82 4.18 0.13 -0.22
N MET A 83 4.03 -0.31 1.02
CA MET A 83 3.37 -1.55 1.39
C MET A 83 2.16 -1.24 2.26
N ALA A 84 1.02 -1.86 1.95
CA ALA A 84 -0.21 -1.71 2.72
C ALA A 84 -0.60 -3.05 3.36
N ALA A 85 -1.04 -2.98 4.62
CA ALA A 85 -1.55 -4.12 5.37
C ALA A 85 -2.92 -3.75 5.98
N PRO A 86 -4.03 -3.80 5.21
CA PRO A 86 -5.33 -3.32 5.67
C PRO A 86 -5.93 -4.20 6.77
N VAL A 87 -6.78 -3.65 7.63
CA VAL A 87 -7.55 -4.42 8.62
C VAL A 87 -8.92 -4.78 8.06
N TYR A 88 -9.30 -6.05 8.15
CA TYR A 88 -10.56 -6.57 7.59
C TYR A 88 -11.54 -7.09 8.65
N ALA A 89 -11.07 -7.40 9.87
CA ALA A 89 -11.93 -7.90 10.94
C ALA A 89 -12.55 -6.75 11.76
N MET A 90 -13.84 -6.88 12.07
CA MET A 90 -14.56 -5.92 12.90
C MET A 90 -13.92 -5.83 14.30
N GLY A 91 -13.74 -4.61 14.79
CA GLY A 91 -13.20 -4.35 16.13
C GLY A 91 -11.68 -4.54 16.26
N GLN A 92 -11.00 -5.08 15.26
CA GLN A 92 -9.55 -5.20 15.27
C GLN A 92 -8.90 -3.80 15.19
N ARG A 93 -7.91 -3.56 16.07
CA ARG A 93 -7.20 -2.28 16.20
C ARG A 93 -5.68 -2.42 16.14
N SER A 94 -5.20 -3.63 15.94
CA SER A 94 -3.80 -3.94 15.67
C SER A 94 -3.74 -5.21 14.84
N ARG A 95 -2.64 -5.42 14.11
CA ARG A 95 -2.44 -6.64 13.32
C ARG A 95 -0.98 -7.00 13.21
N ALA A 96 -0.70 -8.29 13.01
CA ALA A 96 0.62 -8.72 12.58
C ALA A 96 0.87 -8.27 11.13
N VAL A 97 2.06 -7.74 10.89
CA VAL A 97 2.57 -7.29 9.59
C VAL A 97 3.93 -7.93 9.39
N TYR A 98 4.12 -8.54 8.22
CA TYR A 98 5.40 -9.10 7.81
C TYR A 98 6.13 -8.04 6.98
N PHE A 99 7.38 -7.79 7.31
CA PHE A 99 8.25 -6.86 6.60
C PHE A 99 9.21 -7.67 5.75
N PRO A 100 9.07 -7.68 4.41
CA PRO A 100 9.96 -8.42 3.54
C PRO A 100 11.42 -8.03 3.71
N SER A 101 12.30 -9.01 3.54
CA SER A 101 13.74 -8.76 3.53
C SER A 101 14.17 -7.94 2.31
N GLY A 102 15.34 -7.29 2.38
CA GLY A 102 15.86 -6.45 1.29
C GLY A 102 15.50 -4.96 1.39
N SER A 103 14.69 -4.55 2.37
CA SER A 103 14.50 -3.14 2.73
C SER A 103 14.18 -2.96 4.21
N ASN A 104 14.39 -1.74 4.72
CA ASN A 104 13.79 -1.29 5.97
C ASN A 104 12.51 -0.51 5.67
N TRP A 105 11.53 -0.67 6.55
CA TRP A 105 10.18 -0.18 6.34
C TRP A 105 9.82 0.88 7.37
N THR A 106 9.38 2.04 6.91
CA THR A 106 9.00 3.15 7.79
C THR A 106 7.49 3.29 7.79
N HIS A 107 6.87 3.20 8.96
CA HIS A 107 5.43 3.43 9.10
C HIS A 107 5.09 4.88 8.76
N TYR A 108 4.16 5.06 7.82
CA TYR A 108 3.90 6.35 7.19
C TYR A 108 3.45 7.42 8.17
N PHE A 109 2.67 7.06 9.18
CA PHE A 109 2.08 8.01 10.12
C PHE A 109 2.97 8.30 11.34
N THR A 110 3.64 7.27 11.86
CA THR A 110 4.42 7.37 13.11
C THR A 110 5.90 7.61 12.87
N GLY A 111 6.41 7.33 11.66
CA GLY A 111 7.83 7.36 11.35
C GLY A 111 8.63 6.21 11.97
N GLU A 112 7.97 5.26 12.64
CA GLU A 112 8.62 4.10 13.24
C GLU A 112 9.21 3.20 12.16
N MET A 113 10.44 2.73 12.40
CA MET A 113 11.16 1.89 11.46
C MET A 113 11.12 0.42 11.88
N TYR A 114 10.92 -0.45 10.89
CA TYR A 114 10.87 -1.89 11.02
C TYR A 114 11.93 -2.51 10.12
N ALA A 115 12.71 -3.44 10.67
CA ALA A 115 13.73 -4.15 9.92
C ALA A 115 13.08 -5.13 8.92
N GLY A 116 13.66 -5.23 7.72
CA GLY A 116 13.26 -6.27 6.77
C GLY A 116 13.54 -7.68 7.30
N GLY A 117 12.75 -8.65 6.87
CA GLY A 117 12.77 -10.04 7.34
C GLY A 117 12.17 -10.23 8.73
N SER A 118 11.39 -9.26 9.23
CA SER A 118 10.79 -9.31 10.57
C SER A 118 9.27 -9.31 10.52
N THR A 119 8.63 -9.69 11.62
CA THR A 119 7.19 -9.54 11.82
C THR A 119 6.96 -8.71 13.07
N ALA A 120 6.08 -7.72 13.01
CA ALA A 120 5.68 -6.95 14.18
C ALA A 120 4.15 -6.84 14.28
N VAL A 121 3.66 -6.66 15.51
CA VAL A 121 2.27 -6.26 15.74
C VAL A 121 2.22 -4.74 15.65
N VAL A 122 1.45 -4.24 14.69
CA VAL A 122 1.34 -2.81 14.41
C VAL A 122 -0.08 -2.33 14.73
N ASP A 123 -0.16 -1.14 15.30
CA ASP A 123 -1.44 -0.48 15.57
C ASP A 123 -2.15 -0.07 14.28
N ALA A 124 -3.46 -0.24 14.29
CA ALA A 124 -4.37 0.09 13.20
C ALA A 124 -5.63 0.75 13.78
N PRO A 125 -5.49 1.98 14.34
CA PRO A 125 -6.63 2.71 14.87
C PRO A 125 -7.62 3.04 13.74
N LEU A 126 -8.89 3.32 14.08
CA LEU A 126 -9.97 3.43 13.10
C LEU A 126 -9.72 4.45 11.96
N ASN A 127 -8.91 5.47 12.21
CA ASN A 127 -8.61 6.58 11.30
C ASN A 127 -7.27 6.42 10.55
N GLU A 128 -6.56 5.31 10.74
CA GLU A 128 -5.30 5.00 10.06
C GLU A 128 -5.34 3.54 9.61
N PHE A 129 -4.64 3.23 8.54
CA PHE A 129 -4.43 1.84 8.15
C PHE A 129 -2.92 1.65 8.00
N PRO A 130 -2.37 0.47 8.36
CA PRO A 130 -0.95 0.23 8.25
C PRO A 130 -0.45 0.44 6.82
N LEU A 131 0.38 1.46 6.66
CA LEU A 131 1.03 1.86 5.41
C LEU A 131 2.50 2.11 5.72
N PHE A 132 3.39 1.52 4.92
CA PHE A 132 4.82 1.58 5.15
C PHE A 132 5.53 2.01 3.87
N ALA A 133 6.51 2.90 3.99
CA ALA A 133 7.40 3.27 2.92
C ALA A 133 8.69 2.45 3.01
N ALA A 134 9.14 1.90 1.90
CA ALA A 134 10.44 1.25 1.84
C ALA A 134 11.56 2.30 1.78
N SER A 135 12.63 2.09 2.55
CA SER A 135 13.79 2.99 2.58
C SER A 135 14.60 2.93 1.29
N SER A 136 14.68 1.73 0.71
CA SER A 136 15.37 1.43 -0.54
C SER A 136 14.78 0.15 -1.12
N LEU A 137 14.25 0.18 -2.33
CA LEU A 137 13.82 -1.03 -3.02
C LEU A 137 14.83 -1.34 -4.11
N ASN A 138 15.30 -2.59 -4.14
CA ASN A 138 15.96 -3.15 -5.32
C ASN A 138 14.85 -3.41 -6.33
N VAL A 139 14.37 -2.34 -6.97
CA VAL A 139 13.34 -2.47 -8.02
C VAL A 139 13.98 -3.26 -9.15
N HIS A 140 13.43 -4.45 -9.44
CA HIS A 140 13.71 -5.13 -10.70
C HIS A 140 13.11 -4.27 -11.81
N GLU A 141 13.91 -3.34 -12.33
CA GLU A 141 13.63 -2.71 -13.62
C GLU A 141 13.74 -3.82 -14.67
N GLY A 142 12.59 -4.36 -15.08
CA GLY A 142 12.53 -5.24 -16.24
C GLY A 142 13.12 -4.50 -17.42
N GLY A 143 14.31 -4.90 -17.85
CA GLY A 143 15.05 -4.25 -18.92
C GLY A 143 14.26 -4.26 -20.22
N ALA A 144 13.67 -3.12 -20.56
CA ALA A 144 13.34 -2.78 -21.93
C ALA A 144 14.55 -2.03 -22.54
N ASN A 145 15.67 -2.75 -22.70
CA ASN A 145 16.69 -2.35 -23.66
C ASN A 145 16.15 -2.67 -25.07
N GLY A 146 15.21 -1.84 -25.53
CA GLY A 146 14.88 -1.74 -26.94
C GLY A 146 15.85 -0.76 -27.56
N GLU A 147 16.85 -1.28 -28.28
CA GLU A 147 17.65 -0.52 -29.23
C GLU A 147 16.74 0.34 -30.11
N PHE A 148 16.83 1.66 -29.99
CA PHE A 148 16.41 2.57 -31.05
C PHE A 148 17.63 3.37 -31.49
N GLY A 149 18.49 2.67 -32.23
CA GLY A 149 19.48 3.25 -33.11
C GLY A 149 19.10 2.93 -34.56
N LYS A 150 18.45 3.89 -35.23
CA LYS A 150 18.67 4.37 -36.61
C LYS A 150 17.47 5.19 -37.08
#